data_AF-A0A3D2RKU0-F1
#
_entry.id   AF-A0A3D2RKU0-F1
#
_cell.length_a   1.000
_cell.length_b   1.000
_cell.length_c   1.000
_cell.angle_alpha   90.00
_cell.angle_beta   90.00
_cell.angle_gamma   90.00
#
_symmetry.space_group_name_H-M   'P 1'
#
loop_
_entity.id
_entity.type
_entity.pdbx_description
1 polymer ?
#
loop_
_entity_poly.entity_id
_entity_poly.type
_entity_poly.pdbx_seq_one_letter_code
_entity_poly.pdbx_strand_id
1 'polypeptide(L)'
;MSQPNILLVMTDQQRWDALGCVTEWMETPNMDRIAAEGVRFSRCITNSPVCVPTRRSMATGLYCHNTGIWQNGGYSLGPDADTWMRAIRDAGY
;
A
#
# COMPACT_ATOMS: atom_id res chain seq x y z
N MET A 1 7.51 12.55 23.06
CA MET A 1 6.68 12.75 21.86
C MET A 1 5.47 11.84 22.01
N SER A 2 4.26 12.33 21.72
CA SER A 2 3.08 11.46 21.66
C SER A 2 3.24 10.45 20.52
N GLN A 3 2.73 9.24 20.70
CA GLN A 3 2.67 8.24 19.64
C GLN A 3 1.81 8.79 18.49
N PRO A 4 2.35 8.92 17.26
CA PRO A 4 1.58 9.46 16.13
C PRO A 4 0.47 8.47 15.74
N ASN A 5 -0.54 8.93 14.99
CA ASN A 5 -1.47 8.01 14.32
C ASN A 5 -0.90 7.65 12.95
N ILE A 6 -1.18 6.43 12.48
CA ILE A 6 -0.80 5.96 11.13
C ILE A 6 -2.07 5.79 10.29
N LEU A 7 -2.14 6.47 9.14
CA LEU A 7 -3.22 6.32 8.17
C LEU A 7 -2.66 5.78 6.85
N LEU A 8 -3.04 4.55 6.50
CA LEU A 8 -2.76 3.98 5.17
C LEU A 8 -3.97 4.18 4.25
N VAL A 9 -3.81 5.01 3.22
CA VAL A 9 -4.80 5.19 2.15
C VAL A 9 -4.33 4.43 0.91
N MET A 10 -5.15 3.52 0.41
CA MET A 10 -4.89 2.75 -0.80
C MET A 10 -6.11 2.78 -1.71
N THR A 11 -5.92 3.26 -2.94
CA THR A 11 -6.90 3.15 -4.02
C THR A 11 -6.75 1.82 -4.75
N ASP A 12 -7.78 1.40 -5.48
CA ASP A 12 -7.72 0.24 -6.37
C ASP A 12 -7.54 0.69 -7.82
N GLN A 13 -6.64 0.03 -8.54
CA GLN A 13 -6.41 0.22 -9.97
C GLN A 13 -6.00 1.65 -10.42
N GLN A 14 -5.58 2.52 -9.49
CA GLN A 14 -5.11 3.86 -9.84
C GLN A 14 -3.76 3.79 -10.56
N ARG A 15 -3.68 4.45 -11.71
CA ARG A 15 -2.43 4.62 -12.44
C ARG A 15 -1.53 5.63 -11.74
N TRP A 16 -0.21 5.43 -11.85
CA TRP A 16 0.78 6.33 -11.26
C TRP A 16 0.74 7.77 -11.82
N ASP A 17 0.24 7.93 -13.07
CA ASP A 17 0.14 9.21 -13.78
C ASP A 17 -1.24 9.87 -13.67
N ALA A 18 -2.19 9.24 -12.98
CA ALA A 18 -3.50 9.81 -12.67
C ALA A 18 -3.44 10.71 -11.41
N LEU A 19 -2.50 11.66 -11.41
CA LEU A 19 -2.21 12.60 -10.33
C LEU A 19 -1.80 13.96 -10.94
N GLY A 20 -2.36 15.06 -10.45
CA GLY A 20 -2.05 16.42 -10.92
C GLY A 20 -0.61 16.85 -10.64
N CYS A 21 -0.01 16.35 -9.56
CA CYS A 21 1.42 16.52 -9.30
C CYS A 21 2.34 15.71 -10.23
N VAL A 22 1.78 14.92 -11.15
CA VAL A 22 2.51 14.10 -12.13
C VAL A 22 2.16 14.51 -13.57
N THR A 23 0.90 14.90 -13.84
CA THR A 23 0.41 15.24 -15.17
C THR A 23 -0.48 16.49 -15.15
N GLU A 24 -0.53 17.21 -16.28
CA GLU A 24 -1.31 18.46 -16.39
C GLU A 24 -2.80 18.25 -16.70
N TRP A 25 -3.21 17.03 -17.10
CA TRP A 25 -4.58 16.74 -17.53
C TRP A 25 -5.51 16.28 -16.40
N MET A 26 -4.98 16.07 -15.20
CA MET A 26 -5.72 15.55 -14.04
C MET A 26 -5.63 16.54 -12.88
N GLU A 27 -6.76 16.81 -12.23
CA GLU A 27 -6.80 17.66 -11.03
C GLU A 27 -7.01 16.83 -9.77
N THR A 28 -6.01 16.80 -8.88
CA THR A 28 -6.07 16.03 -7.62
C THR A 28 -5.59 16.85 -6.42
N PRO A 29 -6.22 18.00 -6.12
CA PRO A 29 -5.67 18.99 -5.19
C PRO A 29 -5.36 18.43 -3.79
N ASN A 30 -6.17 17.48 -3.29
CA ASN A 30 -5.92 16.85 -1.99
C ASN A 30 -4.72 15.91 -2.00
N MET A 31 -4.51 15.14 -3.06
CA MET A 31 -3.33 14.26 -3.20
C MET A 31 -2.07 15.07 -3.48
N ASP A 32 -2.19 16.13 -4.28
CA ASP A 32 -1.08 17.03 -4.60
C ASP A 32 -0.60 17.77 -3.35
N ARG A 33 -1.53 18.17 -2.47
CA ARG A 33 -1.21 18.74 -1.16
C ARG A 33 -0.41 17.77 -0.28
N ILE A 34 -0.80 16.50 -0.21
CA ILE A 34 -0.04 15.47 0.54
C ILE A 34 1.37 15.30 -0.05
N ALA A 35 1.50 15.33 -1.38
CA ALA A 35 2.80 15.23 -2.04
C ALA A 35 3.70 16.47 -1.78
N ALA A 36 3.12 17.67 -1.75
CA ALA A 36 3.84 18.92 -1.51
C ALA A 36 4.27 19.12 -0.05
N GLU A 37 3.45 18.66 0.90
CA GLU A 37 3.74 18.73 2.35
C GLU A 37 4.57 17.54 2.86
N GLY A 38 4.86 16.56 1.99
CA GLY A 38 5.50 15.30 2.36
C GLY A 38 6.56 14.83 1.39
N VAL A 39 6.64 13.51 1.19
CA VAL A 39 7.60 12.87 0.29
C VAL A 39 6.85 12.04 -0.74
N ARG A 40 7.09 12.31 -2.03
CA ARG A 40 6.57 11.53 -3.15
C ARG A 40 7.65 10.63 -3.72
N PHE A 41 7.39 9.32 -3.74
CA PHE A 41 8.28 8.34 -4.37
C PHE A 41 7.99 8.25 -5.88
N SER A 42 8.94 8.65 -6.72
CA SER A 42 8.79 8.61 -8.19
C SER A 42 9.00 7.22 -8.81
N ARG A 43 9.50 6.26 -8.02
CA ARG A 43 9.79 4.88 -8.44
C ARG A 43 9.35 3.87 -7.37
N CYS A 44 8.04 3.81 -7.11
CA CYS A 44 7.43 2.81 -6.23
C CYS A 44 6.71 1.76 -7.09
N ILE A 45 7.17 0.51 -7.04
CA ILE A 45 6.70 -0.57 -7.94
C ILE A 45 5.99 -1.65 -7.12
N THR A 46 4.81 -2.09 -7.57
CA THR A 46 4.06 -3.17 -6.93
C THR A 46 4.74 -4.53 -7.16
N ASN A 47 4.70 -5.41 -6.15
CA ASN A 47 5.21 -6.78 -6.26
C ASN A 47 4.38 -7.68 -7.19
N SER A 48 3.14 -7.27 -7.49
CA SER A 48 2.26 -7.93 -8.46
C SER A 48 1.23 -6.94 -9.01
N PRO A 49 0.88 -7.01 -10.31
CA PRO A 49 -0.18 -6.19 -10.90
C PRO A 49 -1.61 -6.69 -10.57
N VAL A 50 -1.75 -7.66 -9.65
CA VAL A 50 -3.04 -8.28 -9.28
C VAL A 50 -3.41 -7.93 -7.84
N CYS A 51 -4.69 -7.62 -7.60
CA CYS A 51 -5.22 -7.03 -6.37
C CYS A 51 -4.86 -7.80 -5.08
N VAL A 52 -5.20 -9.08 -4.96
CA VAL A 52 -4.92 -9.85 -3.73
C VAL A 52 -3.42 -10.09 -3.54
N PRO A 53 -2.64 -10.54 -4.54
CA PRO A 53 -1.20 -10.70 -4.39
C PRO A 53 -0.47 -9.44 -3.91
N THR A 54 -0.80 -8.26 -4.45
CA THR A 54 -0.18 -6.99 -4.00
C THR A 54 -0.57 -6.63 -2.57
N ARG A 55 -1.86 -6.74 -2.23
CA ARG A 55 -2.36 -6.46 -0.87
C ARG A 55 -1.76 -7.42 0.16
N ARG A 56 -1.56 -8.68 -0.21
CA ARG A 56 -0.91 -9.70 0.64
C ARG A 56 0.58 -9.41 0.83
N SER A 57 1.27 -9.06 -0.25
CA SER A 57 2.67 -8.66 -0.19
C SER A 57 2.86 -7.42 0.70
N MET A 58 1.98 -6.42 0.57
CA MET A 58 2.00 -5.23 1.42
C MET A 58 1.70 -5.55 2.88
N ALA A 59 0.70 -6.40 3.15
CA ALA A 59 0.34 -6.75 4.52
C ALA A 59 1.48 -7.48 5.26
N THR A 60 2.18 -8.39 4.56
CA THR A 60 3.17 -9.29 5.16
C THR A 60 4.62 -8.80 5.03
N GLY A 61 4.90 -7.86 4.12
CA GLY A 61 6.27 -7.47 3.76
C GLY A 61 7.02 -8.51 2.92
N LEU A 62 6.34 -9.54 2.44
CA LEU A 62 6.91 -10.64 1.67
C LEU A 62 6.57 -10.56 0.17
N TYR A 63 7.38 -11.15 -0.69
CA TYR A 63 7.04 -11.24 -2.12
C TYR A 63 5.97 -12.31 -2.38
N CYS A 64 5.34 -12.25 -3.56
CA CYS A 64 4.35 -13.24 -4.00
C CYS A 64 4.92 -14.68 -3.98
N HIS A 65 6.20 -14.86 -4.29
CA HIS A 65 6.84 -16.19 -4.26
C HIS A 65 7.06 -16.72 -2.83
N ASN A 66 7.17 -15.85 -1.82
CA ASN A 66 7.26 -16.28 -0.42
C ASN A 66 5.88 -16.60 0.16
N THR A 67 4.85 -15.86 -0.26
CA THR A 67 3.46 -16.05 0.21
C THR A 67 2.72 -17.15 -0.54
N GLY A 68 3.16 -17.50 -1.76
CA GLY A 68 2.49 -18.47 -2.64
C GLY A 68 1.20 -17.95 -3.28
N ILE A 69 0.86 -16.68 -3.09
CA ILE A 69 -0.41 -16.09 -3.56
C ILE A 69 -0.16 -15.32 -4.86
N TRP A 70 -0.62 -15.89 -5.97
CA TRP A 70 -0.40 -15.34 -7.32
C TRP A 70 -1.65 -14.80 -8.01
N GLN A 71 -2.84 -15.07 -7.48
CA GLN A 71 -4.13 -14.68 -8.04
C GLN A 71 -5.13 -14.29 -6.96
N ASN A 72 -6.30 -13.79 -7.37
CA ASN A 72 -7.30 -13.25 -6.45
C ASN A 72 -8.07 -14.29 -5.62
N GLY A 73 -8.12 -15.54 -6.06
CA GLY A 73 -8.93 -16.59 -5.43
C GLY A 73 -8.11 -17.80 -5.02
N GLY A 74 -8.64 -18.55 -4.05
CA GLY A 74 -8.10 -19.86 -3.63
C GLY A 74 -7.10 -19.82 -2.48
N TYR A 75 -6.95 -18.69 -1.79
CA TYR A 75 -5.96 -18.54 -0.70
C TYR A 75 -6.51 -17.74 0.48
N SER A 76 -6.26 -18.23 1.69
CA SER A 76 -6.44 -17.48 2.93
C SER A 76 -5.10 -17.31 3.61
N LEU A 77 -4.88 -16.16 4.26
CA LEU A 77 -3.85 -16.10 5.30
C LEU A 77 -4.37 -16.89 6.51
N GLY A 78 -3.46 -17.61 7.16
CA GLY A 78 -3.75 -18.17 8.48
C GLY A 78 -4.07 -17.03 9.46
N PRO A 79 -4.83 -17.32 10.53
CA PRO A 79 -5.15 -16.30 11.54
C PRO A 79 -3.89 -15.67 12.12
N ASP A 80 -2.81 -16.44 12.26
CA ASP A 80 -1.55 -16.02 12.89
C ASP A 80 -0.51 -15.48 11.90
N ALA A 81 -0.92 -15.12 10.68
CA ALA A 81 0.01 -14.55 9.71
C ALA A 81 0.61 -13.23 10.23
N ASP A 82 1.95 -13.13 10.16
CA ASP A 82 2.68 -11.91 10.48
C ASP A 82 2.33 -10.83 9.47
N THR A 83 1.78 -9.73 9.98
CA THR A 83 1.44 -8.57 9.17
C THR A 83 1.87 -7.29 9.87
N TRP A 84 2.08 -6.21 9.11
CA TRP A 84 2.39 -4.91 9.70
C TRP A 84 1.27 -4.43 10.63
N MET A 85 0.01 -4.81 10.39
CA MET A 85 -1.11 -4.51 11.28
C MET A 85 -0.95 -5.15 12.66
N ARG A 86 -0.46 -6.39 12.73
CA ARG A 86 -0.11 -7.02 14.01
C ARG A 86 1.08 -6.32 14.65
N ALA A 87 2.12 -6.05 13.86
CA ALA A 87 3.33 -5.41 14.36
C ALA A 87 3.06 -4.02 14.99
N ILE A 88 2.21 -3.19 14.37
CA ILE A 88 1.87 -1.88 14.95
C ILE A 88 1.00 -2.03 16.22
N ARG A 89 0.06 -2.97 16.25
CA ARG A 89 -0.75 -3.26 17.43
C ARG A 89 0.12 -3.71 18.61
N ASP A 90 1.06 -4.60 18.35
CA ASP A 90 1.95 -5.12 19.37
C ASP A 90 2.95 -4.04 19.86
N ALA A 91 3.19 -3.01 19.02
CA ALA A 91 3.91 -1.79 19.39
C ALA A 91 3.05 -0.73 20.12
N GLY A 92 1.78 -1.04 20.43
CA GLY A 92 0.87 -0.19 21.20
C GLY A 92 -0.01 0.74 20.38
N TYR A 93 -0.14 0.54 19.07
CA TYR A 93 -1.12 1.25 18.21
C TYR A 93 -2.50 0.62 18.24
#